data_AF-A0A942C611-F1
#
_entry.id   AF-A0A942C611-F1
#
_cell.length_a   1.000
_cell.length_b   1.000
_cell.length_c   1.000
_cell.angle_alpha   90.00
_cell.angle_beta   90.00
_cell.angle_gamma   90.00
#
_symmetry.space_group_name_H-M   'P 1'
#
loop_
_entity.id
_entity.type
_entity.pdbx_description
1 polymer ?
#
loop_
_entity_poly.entity_id
_entity_poly.type
_entity_poly.pdbx_seq_one_letter_code
_entity_poly.pdbx_strand_id
1 'polypeptide(L)'
;MAEIIDITDKLEAHPKTVKADAIAAEVERLLGDQQIAVLYRDRILPMRTRKYELKAPTKPTYVEVLHTLLGIELKIGKRRLLCPDLATARYLAVFARLGLEAVAVPYDITQISRLADEFESAWFRMLTLAEHLTAGRSLRLRSLVRSYLISNQRSEIISLGAGAVRPEFIQNTKQRRR
;
A
#
# COMPACT_ATOMS: atom_id res chain seq x y z
N MET A 1 55.68 -2.10 -38.38
CA MET A 1 54.24 -2.25 -38.65
C MET A 1 53.58 -2.58 -37.33
N ALA A 2 53.01 -1.59 -36.65
CA ALA A 2 52.33 -1.79 -35.38
C ALA A 2 50.83 -1.96 -35.65
N GLU A 3 50.28 -3.10 -35.27
CA GLU A 3 48.84 -3.39 -35.37
C GLU A 3 48.07 -2.43 -34.47
N ILE A 4 47.18 -1.65 -35.08
CA ILE A 4 46.18 -0.84 -34.39
C ILE A 4 45.13 -1.84 -33.90
N ILE A 5 45.21 -2.23 -32.63
CA ILE A 5 44.19 -3.04 -32.00
C ILE A 5 42.99 -2.11 -31.77
N ASP A 6 41.92 -2.40 -32.49
CA ASP A 6 40.67 -1.67 -32.48
C ASP A 6 40.05 -1.65 -31.08
N ILE A 7 40.12 -0.49 -30.41
CA ILE A 7 39.57 -0.24 -29.06
C ILE A 7 38.03 -0.31 -29.07
N THR A 8 37.41 -0.38 -30.24
CA THR A 8 35.96 -0.31 -30.43
C THR A 8 35.23 -1.60 -29.99
N ASP A 9 35.95 -2.72 -29.81
CA ASP A 9 35.34 -4.04 -29.53
C ASP A 9 35.00 -4.27 -28.03
N LYS A 10 35.25 -3.28 -27.16
CA LYS A 10 34.95 -3.37 -25.70
C LYS A 10 33.75 -2.55 -25.22
N LEU A 11 32.96 -1.98 -26.13
CA LEU A 11 31.82 -1.11 -25.80
C LEU A 11 30.45 -1.68 -26.16
N GLU A 12 30.35 -2.98 -26.43
CA GLU A 12 29.09 -3.72 -26.39
C GLU A 12 28.70 -3.98 -24.93
N ALA A 13 28.42 -2.91 -24.19
CA ALA A 13 27.75 -2.99 -22.90
C ALA A 13 26.30 -3.42 -23.16
N HIS A 14 26.08 -4.72 -23.38
CA HIS A 14 24.75 -5.28 -23.34
C HIS A 14 24.09 -4.81 -22.04
N PRO A 15 23.01 -4.01 -22.08
CA PRO A 15 22.38 -3.52 -20.87
C PRO A 15 21.90 -4.74 -20.11
N LYS A 16 22.55 -5.07 -18.98
CA LYS A 16 22.12 -6.15 -18.08
C LYS A 16 20.60 -6.05 -17.97
N THR A 17 19.91 -7.14 -18.28
CA THR A 17 18.44 -7.21 -18.22
C THR A 17 18.02 -6.89 -16.80
N VAL A 18 17.67 -5.62 -16.54
CA VAL A 18 17.26 -5.19 -15.21
C VAL A 18 15.90 -5.83 -14.95
N LYS A 19 15.90 -6.79 -14.02
CA LYS A 19 14.67 -7.48 -13.65
C LYS A 19 13.79 -6.54 -12.81
N ALA A 20 12.47 -6.64 -13.00
CA ALA A 20 11.50 -5.76 -12.35
C ALA A 20 11.48 -5.93 -10.81
N ASP A 21 11.75 -7.14 -10.33
CA ASP A 21 11.89 -7.49 -8.92
C ASP A 21 13.05 -6.73 -8.26
N ALA A 22 14.20 -6.61 -8.92
CA ALA A 22 15.36 -5.89 -8.41
C ALA A 22 15.06 -4.38 -8.25
N ILE A 23 14.33 -3.79 -9.21
CA ILE A 23 13.90 -2.38 -9.09
C ILE A 23 12.88 -2.23 -7.96
N ALA A 24 11.92 -3.15 -7.83
CA ALA A 24 10.94 -3.11 -6.74
C ALA A 24 11.62 -3.22 -5.37
N ALA A 25 12.59 -4.13 -5.21
CA ALA A 25 13.37 -4.26 -3.98
C ALA A 25 14.16 -2.99 -3.65
N GLU A 26 14.69 -2.31 -4.68
CA GLU A 26 15.37 -1.03 -4.48
C GLU A 26 14.41 0.09 -4.04
N VAL A 27 13.19 0.15 -4.60
CA VAL A 27 12.15 1.08 -4.13
C VAL A 27 11.79 0.80 -2.67
N GLU A 28 11.60 -0.46 -2.29
CA GLU A 28 11.30 -0.86 -0.90
C GLU A 28 12.44 -0.48 0.05
N ARG A 29 13.70 -0.72 -0.36
CA ARG A 29 14.89 -0.31 0.39
C ARG A 29 14.94 1.21 0.60
N LEU A 30 14.60 2.00 -0.41
CA LEU A 30 14.57 3.47 -0.32
C LEU A 30 13.40 3.99 0.53
N LEU A 31 12.27 3.28 0.55
CA LEU A 31 11.13 3.61 1.42
C LEU A 31 11.45 3.33 2.89
N GLY A 32 12.13 2.22 3.18
CA GLY A 32 12.47 1.83 4.56
C GLY A 32 11.22 1.75 5.44
N ASP A 33 11.20 2.52 6.52
CA ASP A 33 10.10 2.56 7.50
C ASP A 33 8.83 3.26 6.97
N GLN A 34 8.92 3.92 5.82
CA GLN A 34 7.77 4.57 5.17
C GLN A 34 6.98 3.60 4.27
N GLN A 35 7.32 2.30 4.27
CA GLN A 35 6.54 1.28 3.57
C GLN A 35 5.15 1.13 4.20
N ILE A 36 4.14 0.86 3.36
CA ILE A 36 2.75 0.72 3.82
C ILE A 36 2.64 -0.45 4.81
N ALA A 37 3.28 -1.58 4.53
CA ALA A 37 3.23 -2.74 5.41
C ALA A 37 3.93 -2.48 6.77
N VAL A 38 5.04 -1.73 6.76
CA VAL A 38 5.75 -1.33 8.00
C VAL A 38 4.90 -0.37 8.83
N LEU A 39 4.35 0.68 8.20
CA LEU A 39 3.41 1.59 8.88
C LEU A 39 2.18 0.84 9.42
N TYR A 40 1.68 -0.15 8.69
CA TYR A 40 0.57 -0.98 9.14
C TYR A 40 0.92 -1.75 10.41
N ARG A 41 2.08 -2.41 10.41
CA ARG A 41 2.63 -3.14 11.56
C ARG A 41 2.84 -2.24 12.77
N ASP A 42 3.43 -1.07 12.58
CA ASP A 42 3.93 -0.26 13.69
C ASP A 42 2.90 0.76 14.20
N ARG A 43 1.97 1.18 13.35
CA ARG A 43 1.00 2.24 13.69
C ARG A 43 -0.42 1.72 13.87
N ILE A 44 -0.83 0.65 13.19
CA ILE A 44 -2.21 0.13 13.31
C ILE A 44 -2.29 -1.03 14.29
N LEU A 45 -1.45 -2.07 14.12
CA LEU A 45 -1.58 -3.29 14.91
C LEU A 45 -1.39 -3.13 16.43
N PRO A 46 -0.60 -2.16 16.94
CA PRO A 46 -0.52 -1.92 18.39
C PRO A 46 -1.79 -1.27 18.96
N MET A 47 -2.68 -0.73 18.12
CA MET A 47 -3.93 -0.11 18.55
C MET A 47 -5.04 -1.15 18.72
N ARG A 48 -6.11 -0.75 19.43
CA ARG A 48 -7.37 -1.52 19.40
C ARG A 48 -8.01 -1.37 18.04
N THR A 49 -8.15 -2.47 17.32
CA THR A 49 -8.66 -2.50 15.95
C THR A 49 -9.85 -3.45 15.79
N ARG A 50 -10.63 -3.22 14.74
CA ARG A 50 -11.63 -4.16 14.22
C ARG A 50 -11.25 -4.61 12.83
N LYS A 51 -11.53 -5.87 12.50
CA LYS A 51 -11.51 -6.33 11.11
C LYS A 51 -12.62 -5.65 10.31
N TYR A 52 -12.25 -4.98 9.22
CA TYR A 52 -13.18 -4.44 8.22
C TYR A 52 -13.07 -5.23 6.93
N GLU A 53 -14.18 -5.83 6.46
CA GLU A 53 -14.24 -6.56 5.20
C GLU A 53 -14.30 -5.60 4.01
N LEU A 54 -13.13 -5.29 3.45
CA LEU A 54 -13.02 -4.38 2.33
C LEU A 54 -13.45 -5.04 1.01
N LYS A 55 -13.22 -6.35 0.84
CA LYS A 55 -13.49 -7.15 -0.36
C LYS A 55 -12.94 -6.50 -1.63
N ALA A 56 -11.75 -5.89 -1.54
CA ALA A 56 -11.12 -5.29 -2.70
C ALA A 56 -10.50 -6.40 -3.58
N PRO A 57 -10.69 -6.35 -4.90
CA PRO A 57 -10.13 -7.35 -5.78
C PRO A 57 -8.61 -7.19 -5.91
N THR A 58 -7.89 -8.30 -6.07
CA THR A 58 -6.43 -8.32 -6.24
C THR A 58 -5.96 -7.75 -7.58
N LYS A 59 -6.85 -7.71 -8.58
CA LYS A 59 -6.59 -7.11 -9.89
C LYS A 59 -6.64 -5.57 -9.81
N PRO A 60 -5.83 -4.86 -10.62
CA PRO A 60 -5.88 -3.40 -10.71
C PRO A 60 -7.32 -2.93 -10.94
N THR A 61 -7.83 -2.13 -10.01
CA THR A 61 -9.22 -1.67 -9.99
C THR A 61 -9.24 -0.19 -9.65
N TYR A 62 -10.11 0.56 -10.30
CA TYR A 62 -10.28 1.98 -10.02
C TYR A 62 -10.87 2.18 -8.62
N VAL A 63 -10.21 3.00 -7.81
CA VAL A 63 -10.61 3.33 -6.43
C VAL A 63 -10.71 4.83 -6.28
N GLU A 64 -11.88 5.30 -5.88
CA GLU A 64 -12.24 6.72 -5.83
C GLU A 64 -13.10 7.03 -4.62
N VAL A 65 -12.79 8.14 -3.94
CA VAL A 65 -13.64 8.68 -2.88
C VAL A 65 -14.64 9.64 -3.51
N LEU A 66 -15.93 9.37 -3.32
CA LEU A 66 -17.04 10.15 -3.83
C LEU A 66 -17.64 11.01 -2.73
N HIS A 67 -17.81 12.29 -3.04
CA HIS A 67 -18.60 13.22 -2.23
C HIS A 67 -20.01 13.24 -2.79
N THR A 68 -20.96 12.69 -2.04
CA THR A 68 -22.36 12.58 -2.46
C THR A 68 -23.26 13.40 -1.54
N LEU A 69 -24.52 13.59 -1.94
CA LEU A 69 -25.52 14.26 -1.11
C LEU A 69 -25.81 13.52 0.20
N LEU A 70 -25.63 12.18 0.23
CA LEU A 70 -25.89 11.33 1.40
C LEU A 70 -24.64 11.09 2.25
N GLY A 71 -23.54 11.78 1.96
CA GLY A 71 -22.27 11.63 2.65
C GLY A 71 -21.15 11.10 1.74
N ILE A 72 -20.18 10.43 2.35
CA ILE A 72 -18.97 9.99 1.66
C ILE A 72 -19.08 8.50 1.28
N GLU A 73 -18.77 8.18 0.03
CA GLU A 73 -18.69 6.80 -0.45
C GLU A 73 -17.29 6.48 -0.96
N LEU A 74 -16.82 5.26 -0.72
CA LEU A 74 -15.64 4.70 -1.38
C LEU A 74 -16.09 3.78 -2.52
N LYS A 75 -15.78 4.17 -3.75
CA LYS A 75 -16.02 3.37 -4.95
C LYS A 75 -14.82 2.48 -5.22
N ILE A 76 -15.07 1.17 -5.35
CA ILE A 76 -14.09 0.15 -5.72
C ILE A 76 -14.62 -0.58 -6.96
N GLY A 77 -14.17 -0.16 -8.13
CA GLY A 77 -14.70 -0.62 -9.41
C GLY A 77 -16.19 -0.31 -9.55
N LYS A 78 -17.03 -1.34 -9.56
CA LYS A 78 -18.49 -1.22 -9.66
C LYS A 78 -19.21 -1.15 -8.31
N ARG A 79 -18.51 -1.43 -7.20
CA ARG A 79 -19.09 -1.46 -5.85
C ARG A 79 -18.85 -0.12 -5.16
N ARG A 80 -19.79 0.29 -4.31
CA ARG A 80 -19.65 1.46 -3.44
C ARG A 80 -19.83 1.05 -1.98
N LEU A 81 -19.07 1.70 -1.11
CA LEU A 81 -19.08 1.50 0.33
C LEU A 81 -19.39 2.83 0.99
N LEU A 82 -20.50 2.91 1.72
CA LEU A 82 -20.78 4.08 2.54
C LEU A 82 -19.72 4.16 3.65
N CYS A 83 -19.08 5.32 3.77
CA CYS A 83 -18.08 5.60 4.79
C CYS A 83 -18.63 6.63 5.79
N PRO A 84 -18.33 6.51 7.09
CA PRO A 84 -18.79 7.46 8.09
C PRO A 84 -18.31 8.90 7.84
N ASP A 85 -17.10 9.04 7.31
CA ASP A 85 -16.44 10.32 7.06
C ASP A 85 -15.37 10.19 5.95
N LEU A 86 -14.81 11.34 5.56
CA LEU A 86 -13.77 11.44 4.54
C LEU A 86 -12.47 10.73 4.96
N ALA A 87 -12.07 10.85 6.21
CA ALA A 87 -10.83 10.25 6.72
C ALA A 87 -10.86 8.72 6.59
N THR A 88 -11.99 8.11 6.94
CA THR A 88 -12.22 6.67 6.82
C THR A 88 -12.21 6.23 5.36
N ALA A 89 -12.84 7.00 4.46
CA ALA A 89 -12.82 6.69 3.03
C ALA A 89 -11.39 6.74 2.45
N ARG A 90 -10.62 7.78 2.81
CA ARG A 90 -9.20 7.94 2.44
C ARG A 90 -8.34 6.80 2.94
N TYR A 91 -8.48 6.47 4.23
CA TYR A 91 -7.81 5.33 4.86
C TYR A 91 -8.08 4.02 4.10
N LEU A 92 -9.36 3.68 3.91
CA LEU A 92 -9.76 2.44 3.22
C LEU A 92 -9.35 2.43 1.74
N ALA A 93 -9.26 3.60 1.09
CA ALA A 93 -8.87 3.69 -0.32
C ALA A 93 -7.44 3.18 -0.58
N VAL A 94 -6.50 3.41 0.33
CA VAL A 94 -5.12 2.89 0.19
C VAL A 94 -5.12 1.36 0.17
N PHE A 95 -5.80 0.74 1.13
CA PHE A 95 -5.89 -0.72 1.21
C PHE A 95 -6.73 -1.33 0.08
N ALA A 96 -7.70 -0.58 -0.44
CA ALA A 96 -8.48 -1.00 -1.60
C ALA A 96 -7.62 -1.01 -2.88
N ARG A 97 -6.72 -0.04 -3.03
CA ARG A 97 -5.76 0.00 -4.14
C ARG A 97 -4.73 -1.13 -4.08
N LEU A 98 -4.38 -1.58 -2.88
CA LEU A 98 -3.57 -2.78 -2.68
C LEU A 98 -4.34 -4.07 -3.02
N GLY A 99 -5.67 -4.04 -3.03
CA GLY A 99 -6.51 -5.20 -3.31
C GLY A 99 -6.62 -6.15 -2.11
N LEU A 100 -6.78 -5.59 -0.90
CA LEU A 100 -6.96 -6.35 0.32
C LEU A 100 -8.42 -6.78 0.53
N GLU A 101 -8.61 -8.03 0.95
CA GLU A 101 -9.94 -8.55 1.30
C GLU A 101 -10.45 -7.97 2.63
N ALA A 102 -9.56 -7.82 3.60
CA ALA A 102 -9.89 -7.24 4.89
C ALA A 102 -8.71 -6.42 5.41
N VAL A 103 -9.02 -5.44 6.27
CA VAL A 103 -8.03 -4.57 6.89
C VAL A 103 -8.42 -4.27 8.34
N ALA A 104 -7.43 -4.12 9.21
CA ALA A 104 -7.66 -3.60 10.56
C ALA A 104 -8.03 -2.11 10.49
N VAL A 105 -9.11 -1.71 11.17
CA VAL A 105 -9.52 -0.32 11.32
C VAL A 105 -9.47 0.04 12.80
N PRO A 106 -8.72 1.07 13.22
CA PRO A 106 -8.70 1.52 14.60
C PRO A 106 -10.09 1.91 15.12
N TYR A 107 -10.36 1.67 16.40
CA TYR A 107 -11.57 2.14 17.05
C TYR A 107 -11.56 3.63 17.36
N ASP A 108 -10.39 4.18 17.64
CA ASP A 108 -10.23 5.61 17.88
C ASP A 108 -10.31 6.35 16.54
N ILE A 109 -11.51 6.85 16.23
CA ILE A 109 -11.80 7.59 15.01
C ILE A 109 -10.96 8.86 14.85
N THR A 110 -10.44 9.43 15.96
CA THR A 110 -9.63 10.65 15.92
C THR A 110 -8.25 10.40 15.29
N GLN A 111 -7.77 9.16 15.30
CA GLN A 111 -6.48 8.79 14.71
C GLN A 111 -6.58 8.53 13.20
N ILE A 112 -7.79 8.22 12.68
CA ILE A 112 -7.96 7.78 11.30
C ILE A 112 -7.50 8.84 10.30
N SER A 113 -7.74 10.14 10.57
CA SER A 113 -7.29 11.21 9.69
C SER A 113 -5.77 11.23 9.54
N ARG A 114 -5.03 11.14 10.66
CA ARG A 114 -3.56 11.14 10.63
C ARG A 114 -3.02 9.89 9.94
N LEU A 115 -3.60 8.73 10.26
CA LEU A 115 -3.21 7.48 9.61
C LEU A 115 -3.47 7.54 8.10
N ALA A 116 -4.61 8.09 7.67
CA ALA A 116 -4.91 8.28 6.25
C ALA A 116 -3.84 9.14 5.56
N ASP A 117 -3.43 10.26 6.17
CA ASP A 117 -2.37 11.11 5.62
C ASP A 117 -1.02 10.36 5.51
N GLU A 118 -0.66 9.58 6.52
CA GLU A 118 0.58 8.77 6.53
C GLU A 118 0.54 7.68 5.44
N PHE A 119 -0.56 6.95 5.32
CA PHE A 119 -0.70 5.88 4.31
C PHE A 119 -0.80 6.39 2.88
N GLU A 120 -1.49 7.51 2.66
CA GLU A 120 -1.51 8.16 1.35
C GLU A 120 -0.11 8.66 0.98
N SER A 121 0.60 9.28 1.93
CA SER A 121 1.99 9.72 1.71
C SER A 121 2.90 8.56 1.35
N ALA A 122 2.81 7.44 2.06
CA ALA A 122 3.56 6.22 1.74
C ALA A 122 3.24 5.68 0.35
N TRP A 123 1.95 5.64 -0.01
CA TRP A 123 1.49 5.23 -1.34
C TRP A 123 2.06 6.13 -2.44
N PHE A 124 1.95 7.45 -2.32
CA PHE A 124 2.47 8.37 -3.32
C PHE A 124 3.99 8.30 -3.43
N ARG A 125 4.72 8.26 -2.31
CA ARG A 125 6.19 8.10 -2.30
C ARG A 125 6.62 6.82 -3.03
N MET A 126 5.95 5.70 -2.77
CA MET A 126 6.21 4.43 -3.44
C MET A 126 6.04 4.55 -4.96
N LEU A 127 4.95 5.18 -5.43
CA LEU A 127 4.72 5.37 -6.86
C LEU A 127 5.72 6.33 -7.49
N THR A 128 6.04 7.44 -6.83
CA THR A 128 7.02 8.42 -7.33
C THR A 128 8.42 7.83 -7.42
N LEU A 129 8.86 7.04 -6.44
CA LEU A 129 10.15 6.33 -6.48
C LEU A 129 10.19 5.31 -7.61
N ALA A 130 9.11 4.53 -7.78
CA ALA A 130 9.00 3.58 -8.88
C ALA A 130 9.07 4.29 -10.24
N GLU A 131 8.40 5.43 -10.40
CA GLU A 131 8.46 6.24 -11.62
C GLU A 131 9.85 6.80 -11.87
N HIS A 132 10.52 7.30 -10.84
CA HIS A 132 11.87 7.84 -10.94
C HIS A 132 12.88 6.77 -11.39
N LEU A 133 12.90 5.61 -10.72
CA LEU A 133 13.84 4.52 -11.04
C LEU A 133 13.54 3.84 -12.39
N THR A 134 12.32 3.99 -12.91
CA THR A 134 11.92 3.45 -14.21
C THR A 134 11.80 4.52 -15.30
N ALA A 135 12.30 5.73 -15.06
CA ALA A 135 12.34 6.80 -16.05
C ALA A 135 13.10 6.35 -17.31
N GLY A 136 12.58 6.67 -18.48
CA GLY A 136 13.13 6.24 -19.77
C GLY A 136 13.01 4.74 -20.08
N ARG A 137 12.39 3.93 -19.21
CA ARG A 137 12.16 2.49 -19.46
C ARG A 137 10.82 2.22 -20.12
N SER A 138 10.66 1.00 -20.65
CA SER A 138 9.45 0.58 -21.35
C SER A 138 8.21 0.58 -20.44
N LEU A 139 7.03 0.87 -21.02
CA LEU A 139 5.74 0.81 -20.32
C LEU A 139 5.54 -0.54 -19.61
N ARG A 140 5.95 -1.64 -20.24
CA ARG A 140 5.85 -2.98 -19.68
C ARG A 140 6.64 -3.12 -18.38
N LEU A 141 7.91 -2.68 -18.36
CA LEU A 141 8.74 -2.77 -17.15
C LEU A 141 8.13 -1.93 -16.01
N ARG A 142 7.68 -0.70 -16.32
CA ARG A 142 7.02 0.19 -15.34
C ARG A 142 5.81 -0.47 -14.69
N SER A 143 4.93 -1.08 -15.49
CA SER A 143 3.74 -1.77 -15.00
C SER A 143 4.08 -3.03 -14.19
N LEU A 144 5.14 -3.74 -14.55
CA LEU A 144 5.62 -4.90 -13.78
C LEU A 144 6.18 -4.48 -12.42
N VAL A 145 7.03 -3.45 -12.36
CA VAL A 145 7.56 -2.91 -11.10
C VAL A 145 6.43 -2.48 -10.16
N ARG A 146 5.45 -1.72 -10.66
CA ARG A 146 4.27 -1.33 -9.87
C ARG A 146 3.47 -2.55 -9.37
N SER A 147 3.27 -3.55 -10.22
CA SER A 147 2.59 -4.80 -9.84
C SER A 147 3.34 -5.56 -8.74
N TYR A 148 4.67 -5.65 -8.82
CA TYR A 148 5.51 -6.27 -7.78
C TYR A 148 5.38 -5.53 -6.46
N LEU A 149 5.55 -4.21 -6.45
CA LEU A 149 5.42 -3.39 -5.23
C LEU A 149 4.07 -3.56 -4.55
N ILE A 150 2.97 -3.43 -5.32
CA ILE A 150 1.62 -3.63 -4.79
C ILE A 150 1.45 -5.05 -4.24
N SER A 151 1.97 -6.06 -4.94
CA SER A 151 1.84 -7.44 -4.51
C SER A 151 2.65 -7.74 -3.25
N ASN A 152 3.87 -7.20 -3.13
CA ASN A 152 4.72 -7.37 -1.96
C ASN A 152 4.07 -6.76 -0.71
N GLN A 153 3.69 -5.48 -0.80
CA GLN A 153 3.04 -4.76 0.31
C GLN A 153 1.72 -5.44 0.71
N ARG A 154 0.92 -5.90 -0.26
CA ARG A 154 -0.29 -6.68 0.01
C ARG A 154 0.04 -7.98 0.76
N SER A 155 0.99 -8.77 0.24
CA SER A 155 1.34 -10.07 0.83
C SER A 155 1.84 -9.93 2.27
N GLU A 156 2.61 -8.87 2.56
CA GLU A 156 3.08 -8.59 3.91
C GLU A 156 1.94 -8.17 4.85
N ILE A 157 1.01 -7.32 4.39
CA ILE A 157 -0.17 -6.98 5.21
C ILE A 157 -1.06 -8.21 5.45
N ILE A 158 -1.21 -9.08 4.45
CA ILE A 158 -1.96 -10.33 4.61
C ILE A 158 -1.29 -11.23 5.65
N SER A 159 0.05 -11.35 5.65
CA SER A 159 0.77 -12.18 6.62
C SER A 159 0.70 -11.62 8.05
N LEU A 160 0.64 -10.30 8.19
CA LEU A 160 0.41 -9.61 9.46
C LEU A 160 -1.02 -9.79 9.99
N GLY A 161 -2.00 -9.94 9.09
CA GLY A 161 -3.40 -10.14 9.42
C GLY A 161 -4.20 -8.86 9.64
N ALA A 162 -5.52 -8.96 9.51
CA ALA A 162 -6.45 -7.82 9.52
C ALA A 162 -6.90 -7.37 10.93
N GLY A 163 -6.06 -7.59 11.96
CA GLY A 163 -6.38 -7.29 13.35
C GLY A 163 -7.37 -8.28 13.99
N ALA A 164 -7.76 -8.00 15.24
CA ALA A 164 -8.67 -8.86 15.99
C ALA A 164 -10.08 -8.88 15.39
N VAL A 165 -10.72 -10.05 15.39
CA VAL A 165 -12.10 -10.23 14.90
C VAL A 165 -13.12 -9.55 15.81
N ARG A 166 -12.82 -9.44 17.11
CA ARG A 166 -13.63 -8.76 18.11
C ARG A 166 -12.76 -7.83 18.96
N PRO A 167 -13.30 -6.69 19.43
CA PRO A 167 -12.55 -5.81 20.32
C PRO A 167 -12.21 -6.54 21.61
N GLU A 168 -10.94 -6.50 22.00
CA GLU A 168 -10.55 -6.82 23.37
C GLU A 168 -11.14 -5.73 24.29
N PHE A 169 -12.12 -6.10 25.10
CA PHE A 169 -12.66 -5.25 26.15
C PHE A 169 -11.81 -5.42 27.40
N ILE A 170 -11.08 -4.38 27.79
CA ILE A 170 -10.45 -4.33 29.10
C ILE A 170 -11.57 -4.10 30.13
N GLN A 171 -12.05 -5.17 30.77
CA GLN A 171 -13.03 -5.08 31.86
C GLN A 171 -12.33 -4.60 33.14
N ASN A 172 -11.98 -3.31 33.21
CA ASN A 172 -11.47 -2.69 34.45
C ASN A 172 -12.59 -2.27 35.42
N THR A 173 -13.85 -2.38 35.00
CA THR A 173 -14.99 -1.94 35.80
C THR A 173 -15.30 -2.98 36.88
N LYS A 174 -14.96 -2.69 38.15
CA LYS A 174 -15.43 -3.47 39.31
C LYS A 174 -16.96 -3.45 39.32
N GLN A 175 -17.56 -4.54 38.89
CA GLN A 175 -19.00 -4.74 38.96
C GLN A 175 -19.41 -4.71 40.44
N ARG A 176 -20.16 -3.67 40.86
CA ARG A 176 -20.72 -3.65 42.22
C ARG A 176 -21.72 -4.81 42.32
N ARG A 177 -21.41 -5.78 43.18
CA ARG A 177 -22.37 -6.83 43.57
C ARG A 177 -23.58 -6.12 44.21
N ARG A 178 -24.77 -6.40 43.67
CA ARG A 178 -26.03 -6.13 44.35
C ARG A 178 -26.30 -7.25 45.34
#